data_AF-A0A1Q3GXI1-F1
#
_entry.id   AF-A0A1Q3GXI1-F1
#
_cell.length_a   1.000
_cell.length_b   1.000
_cell.length_c   1.000
_cell.angle_alpha   90.00
_cell.angle_beta   90.00
_cell.angle_gamma   90.00
#
_symmetry.space_group_name_H-M   'P 1'
#
loop_
_entity.id
_entity.type
_entity.pdbx_description
1 polymer ?
#
loop_
_entity_poly.entity_id
_entity_poly.type
_entity_poly.pdbx_seq_one_letter_code
_entity_poly.pdbx_strand_id
1 'polypeptide(L)'
;MTHIYRVAILTLWLLSMTTHQKAVGQNTVKALIKNLKQVDIHKKWKTQTTAQGITYILRDTMVFCPYPVNPVRRDGIPGLRTYKLTLTFEANWDTPKVREVKKRNAPMLATIKKRLITYCDSIHWRAMTNKIWINERPLDFTYIVENWTNEEKIIIARVKRIPNFIYKGIGIFVDTNTICLIPEKKQKMLEDLFTKLRAYGIRSELLGWHNEKY
;
A
#
# COMPACT_ATOMS: atom_id res chain seq x y z
N MET A 1 -43.16 27.02 12.13
CA MET A 1 -41.77 27.51 11.93
C MET A 1 -40.73 26.86 12.86
N THR A 2 -40.98 25.68 13.43
CA THR A 2 -40.06 25.01 14.39
C THR A 2 -39.24 23.86 13.80
N HIS A 3 -39.62 23.34 12.62
CA HIS A 3 -38.91 22.23 11.97
C HIS A 3 -37.65 22.64 11.19
N ILE A 4 -37.61 23.86 10.64
CA ILE A 4 -36.48 24.34 9.82
C ILE A 4 -35.22 24.58 10.68
N TYR A 5 -35.40 25.10 11.91
CA TYR A 5 -34.29 25.34 12.84
C TYR A 5 -33.64 24.04 13.35
N ARG A 6 -34.41 22.97 13.55
CA ARG A 6 -33.88 21.67 14.00
C ARG A 6 -33.00 21.01 12.93
N VAL A 7 -33.36 21.13 11.65
CA VAL A 7 -32.56 20.58 10.54
C VAL A 7 -31.26 21.36 10.34
N ALA A 8 -31.29 22.70 10.46
CA ALA A 8 -30.11 23.54 10.33
C ALA A 8 -29.07 23.35 11.46
N ILE A 9 -29.53 23.11 12.70
CA ILE A 9 -28.64 22.84 13.84
C ILE A 9 -27.96 21.47 13.69
N LEU A 10 -28.68 20.45 13.22
CA LEU A 10 -28.14 19.11 12.97
C LEU A 10 -27.08 19.11 11.86
N THR A 11 -27.29 19.85 10.77
CA THR A 11 -26.31 19.95 9.68
C THR A 11 -25.06 20.73 10.10
N LEU A 12 -25.19 21.81 10.88
CA LEU A 12 -24.03 22.54 11.42
C LEU A 12 -23.20 21.67 12.38
N TRP A 13 -23.84 20.87 13.23
CA TRP A 13 -23.15 19.94 14.13
C TRP A 13 -22.42 18.83 13.38
N LEU A 14 -23.02 18.26 12.33
CA LEU A 14 -22.37 17.25 11.49
C LEU A 14 -21.17 17.82 10.71
N LEU A 15 -21.27 19.06 10.22
CA LEU A 15 -20.19 19.78 9.55
C LEU A 15 -19.04 20.16 10.50
N SER A 16 -19.35 20.58 11.73
CA SER A 16 -18.32 20.91 12.73
C SER A 16 -17.59 19.67 13.23
N MET A 17 -18.30 18.55 13.42
CA MET A 17 -17.69 17.28 13.83
C MET A 17 -16.78 16.68 12.75
N THR A 18 -17.20 16.73 11.48
CA THR A 18 -16.38 16.21 10.37
C THR A 18 -15.12 17.04 10.12
N THR A 19 -15.21 18.37 10.25
CA THR A 19 -14.04 19.26 10.15
C THR A 19 -13.08 19.08 11.32
N HIS A 20 -13.60 18.92 12.55
CA HIS A 20 -12.78 18.66 13.73
C HIS A 20 -12.06 17.30 13.66
N GLN A 21 -12.76 16.22 13.27
CA GLN A 21 -12.14 14.90 13.07
C GLN A 21 -11.05 14.94 11.99
N LYS A 22 -11.25 15.68 10.90
CA LYS A 22 -10.26 15.84 9.83
C LYS A 22 -9.01 16.60 10.29
N ALA A 23 -9.18 17.66 11.09
CA ALA A 23 -8.05 18.43 11.63
C ALA A 23 -7.25 17.63 12.67
N VAL A 24 -7.93 16.95 13.60
CA VAL A 24 -7.30 16.07 14.59
C VAL A 24 -6.55 14.94 13.89
N GLY A 25 -7.17 14.29 12.90
CA GLY A 25 -6.53 13.23 12.11
C GLY A 25 -5.25 13.67 11.39
N GLN A 26 -5.23 14.88 10.81
CA GLN A 26 -4.04 15.45 10.17
C GLN A 26 -2.91 15.75 11.15
N ASN A 27 -3.23 16.23 12.36
CA ASN A 27 -2.23 16.46 13.41
C ASN A 27 -1.62 15.15 13.89
N THR A 28 -2.43 14.10 14.05
CA THR A 28 -1.94 12.76 14.41
C THR A 28 -1.01 12.18 13.34
N VAL A 29 -1.32 12.38 12.05
CA VAL A 29 -0.44 11.97 10.93
C VAL A 29 0.90 12.71 10.99
N LYS A 30 0.87 14.03 11.16
CA LYS A 30 2.10 14.84 11.29
C LYS A 30 2.97 14.38 12.47
N ALA A 31 2.34 14.09 13.61
CA ALA A 31 3.04 13.58 14.79
C ALA A 31 3.68 12.20 14.54
N LEU A 32 2.96 11.29 13.88
CA LEU A 32 3.49 9.98 13.50
C LEU A 32 4.72 10.13 12.57
N ILE A 33 4.63 10.97 11.54
CA ILE A 33 5.74 11.26 10.64
C ILE A 33 6.95 11.80 11.41
N LYS A 34 6.74 12.74 12.35
CA LYS A 34 7.81 13.30 13.18
C LYS A 34 8.52 12.21 13.99
N ASN A 35 7.77 11.30 14.60
CA ASN A 35 8.35 10.19 15.36
C ASN A 35 9.11 9.21 14.47
N LEU A 36 8.57 8.88 13.30
CA LEU A 36 9.21 7.97 12.35
C LEU A 36 10.52 8.53 11.78
N LYS A 37 10.65 9.85 11.65
CA LYS A 37 11.94 10.50 11.28
C LYS A 37 13.04 10.30 12.31
N GLN A 38 12.66 10.08 13.58
CA GLN A 38 13.60 9.93 14.69
C GLN A 38 13.99 8.47 14.95
N VAL A 39 13.38 7.52 14.23
CA VAL A 39 13.78 6.12 14.30
C VAL A 39 15.24 6.02 13.85
N ASP A 40 16.09 5.57 14.76
CA ASP A 40 17.46 5.21 14.41
C ASP A 40 17.41 4.11 13.35
N ILE A 41 17.94 4.36 12.16
CA ILE A 41 17.98 3.37 11.08
C ILE A 41 19.42 3.15 10.66
N HIS A 42 19.73 1.94 10.22
CA HIS A 42 21.07 1.63 9.73
C HIS A 42 21.51 2.64 8.66
N LYS A 43 22.76 3.13 8.73
CA LYS A 43 23.33 4.22 7.88
C LYS A 43 23.18 4.07 6.36
N LYS A 44 22.95 2.84 5.90
CA LYS A 44 22.67 2.52 4.49
C LYS A 44 21.27 2.93 4.06
N TRP A 45 20.34 3.18 4.98
CA TRP A 45 19.04 3.72 4.66
C TRP A 45 19.12 5.25 4.54
N LYS A 46 18.42 5.79 3.55
CA LYS A 46 18.15 7.20 3.37
C LYS A 46 16.66 7.42 3.59
N THR A 47 16.32 8.41 4.40
CA THR A 47 14.92 8.80 4.63
C THR A 47 14.55 9.96 3.72
N GLN A 48 13.40 9.86 3.08
CA GLN A 48 12.71 10.97 2.42
C GLN A 48 11.34 11.12 3.05
N THR A 49 10.83 12.35 3.17
CA THR A 49 9.57 12.61 3.86
C THR A 49 8.73 13.60 3.08
N THR A 50 7.43 13.36 3.04
CA THR A 50 6.42 14.27 2.51
C THR A 50 5.43 14.62 3.61
N ALA A 51 4.42 15.43 3.30
CA ALA A 51 3.36 15.75 4.26
C ALA A 51 2.47 14.55 4.62
N GLN A 52 2.45 13.50 3.77
CA GLN A 52 1.57 12.34 3.92
C GLN A 52 2.34 11.02 4.05
N GLY A 53 3.66 11.03 4.12
CA GLY A 53 4.41 9.78 4.08
C GLY A 53 5.90 9.90 4.36
N ILE A 54 6.52 8.73 4.53
CA ILE A 54 7.96 8.56 4.70
C ILE A 54 8.44 7.43 3.81
N THR A 55 9.54 7.63 3.11
CA THR A 55 10.16 6.64 2.25
C THR A 55 11.56 6.33 2.76
N TYR A 56 11.81 5.06 3.07
CA TYR A 56 13.13 4.54 3.39
C TYR A 56 13.74 3.94 2.14
N ILE A 57 14.90 4.45 1.73
CA ILE A 57 15.62 4.05 0.52
C ILE A 57 16.93 3.41 0.93
N LEU A 58 17.12 2.14 0.63
CA LEU A 58 18.38 1.47 0.85
C LEU A 58 19.37 1.95 -0.23
N ARG A 59 20.50 2.55 0.16
CA ARG A 59 21.54 3.08 -0.74
C ARG A 59 22.34 1.99 -1.49
N ASP A 60 21.82 0.77 -1.55
CA ASP A 60 22.46 -0.40 -2.14
C ASP A 60 21.73 -0.77 -3.44
N THR A 61 22.46 -1.31 -4.42
CA THR A 61 21.88 -1.67 -5.70
C THR A 61 20.94 -2.86 -5.57
N MET A 62 19.82 -2.86 -6.28
CA MET A 62 18.95 -4.03 -6.40
C MET A 62 19.69 -5.14 -7.15
N VAL A 63 19.61 -6.36 -6.65
CA VAL A 63 20.01 -7.54 -7.44
C VAL A 63 18.87 -7.79 -8.41
N PHE A 64 19.17 -7.78 -9.71
CA PHE A 64 18.20 -8.12 -10.74
C PHE A 64 17.87 -9.60 -10.66
N CYS A 65 16.58 -9.93 -10.62
CA CYS A 65 16.15 -11.31 -10.86
C CYS A 65 16.30 -11.62 -12.36
N PRO A 66 16.74 -12.84 -12.73
CA PRO A 66 16.91 -13.23 -14.13
C PRO A 66 15.57 -13.44 -14.86
N TYR A 67 14.46 -13.55 -14.13
CA TYR A 67 13.12 -13.52 -14.68
C TYR A 67 12.71 -12.07 -14.99
N PRO A 68 11.81 -11.81 -15.95
CA PRO A 68 11.27 -10.48 -16.19
C PRO A 68 10.45 -10.02 -14.98
N VAL A 69 11.11 -9.45 -13.98
CA VAL A 69 10.47 -8.88 -12.80
C VAL A 69 10.56 -7.36 -12.89
N ASN A 70 9.50 -6.81 -13.48
CA ASN A 70 8.99 -5.44 -13.32
C ASN A 70 9.97 -4.25 -13.43
N PRO A 71 10.07 -3.60 -14.60
CA PRO A 71 10.52 -2.21 -14.69
C PRO A 71 9.38 -1.17 -14.68
N VAL A 72 8.09 -1.54 -14.53
CA VAL A 72 6.97 -0.64 -14.81
C VAL A 72 5.92 -0.61 -13.69
N ARG A 73 6.11 0.24 -12.68
CA ARG A 73 4.97 0.82 -11.94
C ARG A 73 4.37 1.92 -12.81
N ARG A 74 3.04 1.88 -13.02
CA ARG A 74 2.01 2.82 -13.57
C ARG A 74 2.37 3.98 -14.53
N ASP A 75 3.62 4.43 -14.55
CA ASP A 75 4.03 5.72 -15.09
C ASP A 75 5.10 5.57 -16.20
N GLY A 76 5.44 4.34 -16.61
CA GLY A 76 6.39 4.11 -17.71
C GLY A 76 7.83 4.57 -17.43
N ILE A 77 8.18 4.88 -16.17
CA ILE A 77 9.50 5.41 -15.81
C ILE A 77 10.46 4.24 -15.53
N PRO A 78 11.50 4.02 -16.37
CA PRO A 78 12.52 3.03 -16.06
C PRO A 78 13.49 3.60 -15.02
N GLY A 79 13.76 2.82 -13.96
CA GLY A 79 14.91 3.07 -13.08
C GLY A 79 14.61 2.93 -11.60
N LEU A 80 14.72 1.71 -11.07
CA LEU A 80 14.79 1.49 -9.63
C LEU A 80 16.00 0.63 -9.32
N ARG A 81 17.16 1.30 -9.21
CA ARG A 81 18.40 0.66 -8.80
C ARG A 81 18.43 0.33 -7.31
N THR A 82 17.47 0.74 -6.50
CA THR A 82 17.55 0.63 -5.03
C THR A 82 16.26 0.11 -4.41
N TYR A 83 16.36 -0.59 -3.28
CA TYR A 83 15.20 -1.04 -2.51
C TYR A 83 14.57 0.15 -1.77
N LYS A 84 13.25 0.28 -1.87
CA LYS A 84 12.46 1.36 -1.26
C LYS A 84 11.28 0.76 -0.49
N LEU A 85 11.10 1.25 0.73
CA LEU A 85 9.92 1.06 1.55
C LEU A 85 9.22 2.42 1.71
N THR A 86 8.07 2.59 1.09
CA THR A 86 7.26 3.79 1.20
C THR A 86 6.10 3.54 2.15
N LEU A 87 5.94 4.41 3.14
CA LEU A 87 4.80 4.46 4.03
C LEU A 87 3.97 5.69 3.69
N THR A 88 2.70 5.49 3.34
CA THR A 88 1.73 6.57 3.15
C THR A 88 0.69 6.52 4.26
N PHE A 89 0.27 7.68 4.75
CA PHE A 89 -0.63 7.81 5.90
C PHE A 89 -1.88 8.58 5.50
N GLU A 90 -3.05 8.00 5.77
CA GLU A 90 -4.35 8.67 5.63
C GLU A 90 -5.03 8.66 7.01
N ALA A 91 -5.58 9.81 7.40
CA ALA A 91 -6.36 9.89 8.63
C ALA A 91 -7.75 9.24 8.48
N ASN A 92 -8.42 9.05 9.60
CA ASN A 92 -9.83 8.64 9.67
C ASN A 92 -10.08 7.28 9.03
N TRP A 93 -9.25 6.29 9.37
CA TRP A 93 -9.49 4.88 9.06
C TRP A 93 -9.93 4.12 10.29
N ASP A 94 -11.02 3.36 10.13
CA ASP A 94 -11.57 2.48 11.14
C ASP A 94 -12.11 1.19 10.51
N THR A 95 -12.49 0.24 11.35
CA THR A 95 -13.00 -1.07 10.91
C THR A 95 -14.27 -0.95 10.05
N PRO A 96 -15.28 -0.11 10.38
CA PRO A 96 -16.43 0.11 9.51
C PRO A 96 -16.07 0.60 8.10
N LYS A 97 -15.24 1.63 7.97
CA LYS A 97 -14.78 2.17 6.68
C LYS A 97 -14.01 1.13 5.88
N VAL A 98 -13.18 0.30 6.53
CA VAL A 98 -12.52 -0.82 5.84
C VAL A 98 -13.53 -1.80 5.26
N ARG A 99 -14.55 -2.21 6.03
CA ARG A 99 -15.59 -3.13 5.53
C ARG A 99 -16.36 -2.52 4.37
N GLU A 100 -16.72 -1.25 4.45
CA GLU A 100 -17.40 -0.53 3.38
C GLU A 100 -16.56 -0.52 2.09
N VAL A 101 -15.29 -0.14 2.18
CA VAL A 101 -14.38 -0.13 1.03
C VAL A 101 -14.19 -1.54 0.48
N LYS A 102 -14.07 -2.59 1.31
CA LYS A 102 -14.02 -3.99 0.86
C LYS A 102 -15.25 -4.37 0.06
N LYS A 103 -16.45 -4.07 0.58
CA LYS A 103 -17.72 -4.39 -0.08
C LYS A 103 -17.83 -3.69 -1.43
N ARG A 104 -17.48 -2.40 -1.49
CA ARG A 104 -17.48 -1.63 -2.75
C ARG A 104 -16.46 -2.16 -3.76
N ASN A 105 -15.28 -2.57 -3.30
CA ASN A 105 -14.23 -3.07 -4.17
C ASN A 105 -14.48 -4.49 -4.68
N ALA A 106 -15.23 -5.31 -3.95
CA ALA A 106 -15.43 -6.72 -4.27
C ALA A 106 -15.78 -7.02 -5.74
N PRO A 107 -16.78 -6.36 -6.38
CA PRO A 107 -17.10 -6.62 -7.79
C PRO A 107 -15.95 -6.24 -8.74
N MET A 108 -15.30 -5.10 -8.52
CA MET A 108 -14.17 -4.66 -9.34
C MET A 108 -12.98 -5.62 -9.23
N LEU A 109 -12.68 -6.06 -8.01
CA LEU A 109 -11.61 -7.02 -7.74
C LEU A 109 -11.91 -8.39 -8.35
N ALA A 110 -13.17 -8.81 -8.41
CA ALA A 110 -13.55 -10.07 -9.06
C ALA A 110 -13.23 -10.03 -10.56
N THR A 111 -13.53 -8.93 -11.26
CA THR A 111 -13.18 -8.74 -12.68
C THR A 111 -11.67 -8.80 -12.89
N ILE A 112 -10.91 -8.05 -12.08
CA ILE A 112 -9.44 -8.02 -12.17
C ILE A 112 -8.85 -9.42 -11.91
N LYS A 113 -9.31 -10.12 -10.87
CA LYS A 113 -8.86 -11.49 -10.54
C LYS A 113 -9.08 -12.44 -11.71
N LYS A 114 -10.29 -12.44 -12.29
CA LYS A 114 -10.62 -13.30 -13.42
C LYS A 114 -9.66 -13.06 -14.59
N ARG A 115 -9.43 -11.79 -14.95
CA ARG A 115 -8.51 -11.42 -16.03
C ARG A 115 -7.08 -11.87 -15.77
N LEU A 116 -6.58 -11.65 -14.56
CA LEU A 116 -5.23 -12.08 -14.14
C LEU A 116 -5.08 -13.59 -14.21
N ILE A 117 -6.01 -14.36 -13.66
CA ILE A 117 -5.98 -15.83 -13.67
C ILE A 117 -5.99 -16.34 -15.12
N THR A 118 -6.87 -15.81 -15.97
CA THR A 118 -6.92 -16.21 -17.39
C THR A 118 -5.62 -15.92 -18.13
N TYR A 119 -5.01 -14.76 -17.89
CA TYR A 119 -3.72 -14.41 -18.51
C TYR A 119 -2.58 -15.32 -17.99
N CYS A 120 -2.55 -15.57 -16.69
CA CYS A 120 -1.52 -16.38 -16.03
C CYS A 120 -1.64 -17.88 -16.34
N ASP A 121 -2.84 -18.37 -16.68
CA ASP A 121 -3.07 -19.76 -17.10
C ASP A 121 -2.51 -20.06 -18.51
N SER A 122 -1.97 -19.06 -19.22
CA SER A 122 -1.14 -19.31 -20.40
C SER A 122 0.19 -19.99 -20.03
N ILE A 123 0.73 -20.84 -20.93
CA ILE A 123 1.91 -21.69 -20.69
C ILE A 123 3.13 -20.89 -20.18
N HIS A 124 3.23 -19.61 -20.51
CA HIS A 124 4.38 -18.76 -20.16
C HIS A 124 4.38 -18.27 -18.70
N TRP A 125 3.24 -18.25 -18.02
CA TRP A 125 3.09 -17.62 -16.70
C TRP A 125 2.69 -18.56 -15.56
N ARG A 126 2.26 -19.78 -15.90
CA ARG A 126 1.81 -20.79 -14.92
C ARG A 126 2.88 -21.15 -13.88
N ALA A 127 4.16 -21.01 -14.24
CA ALA A 127 5.30 -21.26 -13.36
C ALA A 127 5.66 -20.07 -12.44
N MET A 128 5.17 -18.86 -12.73
CA MET A 128 5.62 -17.62 -12.08
C MET A 128 4.60 -17.01 -11.10
N THR A 129 3.37 -17.53 -11.03
CA THR A 129 2.33 -16.93 -10.18
C THR A 129 1.50 -17.96 -9.42
N ASN A 130 1.44 -17.80 -8.10
CA ASN A 130 0.59 -18.60 -7.24
C ASN A 130 -0.84 -18.03 -7.24
N LYS A 131 -1.82 -18.84 -7.68
CA LYS A 131 -3.24 -18.45 -7.74
C LYS A 131 -3.79 -17.94 -6.40
N ILE A 132 -3.29 -18.45 -5.27
CA ILE A 132 -3.67 -17.99 -3.93
C ILE A 132 -3.34 -16.51 -3.77
N TRP A 133 -2.20 -16.07 -4.29
CA TRP A 133 -1.72 -14.70 -4.13
C TRP A 133 -2.51 -13.72 -4.98
N ILE A 134 -2.84 -14.11 -6.22
CA ILE A 134 -3.74 -13.33 -7.08
C ILE A 134 -5.13 -13.20 -6.43
N ASN A 135 -5.60 -14.25 -5.76
CA ASN A 135 -6.87 -14.23 -5.06
C ASN A 135 -6.87 -13.29 -3.84
N GLU A 136 -5.76 -13.20 -3.11
CA GLU A 136 -5.66 -12.34 -1.93
C GLU A 136 -5.34 -10.88 -2.29
N ARG A 137 -4.45 -10.65 -3.27
CA ARG A 137 -3.87 -9.34 -3.58
C ARG A 137 -3.80 -9.06 -5.09
N PRO A 138 -4.92 -9.10 -5.82
CA PRO A 138 -4.93 -8.97 -7.27
C PRO A 138 -4.31 -7.66 -7.80
N LEU A 139 -4.40 -6.57 -7.04
CA LEU A 139 -3.82 -5.28 -7.44
C LEU A 139 -2.28 -5.31 -7.50
N ASP A 140 -1.64 -6.17 -6.71
CA ASP A 140 -0.19 -6.32 -6.73
C ASP A 140 0.29 -6.92 -8.06
N PHE A 141 -0.59 -7.64 -8.77
CA PHE A 141 -0.30 -8.38 -10.00
C PHE A 141 -0.80 -7.70 -11.28
N THR A 142 -1.40 -6.49 -11.20
CA THR A 142 -1.93 -5.83 -12.40
C THR A 142 -0.87 -5.52 -13.46
N TYR A 143 0.41 -5.51 -13.10
CA TYR A 143 1.52 -5.31 -14.05
C TYR A 143 1.74 -6.50 -14.99
N ILE A 144 1.24 -7.70 -14.65
CA ILE A 144 1.48 -8.92 -15.44
C ILE A 144 0.74 -8.87 -16.76
N VAL A 145 -0.45 -8.30 -16.78
CA VAL A 145 -1.25 -8.16 -18.00
C VAL A 145 -0.80 -6.90 -18.71
N GLU A 146 -0.15 -7.06 -19.86
CA GLU A 146 0.37 -5.92 -20.64
C GLU A 146 -0.72 -5.19 -21.44
N ASN A 147 -1.82 -5.88 -21.75
CA ASN A 147 -2.87 -5.41 -22.67
C ASN A 147 -4.24 -5.22 -21.99
N TRP A 148 -4.29 -4.46 -20.89
CA TRP A 148 -5.56 -4.02 -20.29
C TRP A 148 -6.38 -3.15 -21.25
N THR A 149 -7.69 -3.40 -21.37
CA THR A 149 -8.59 -2.50 -22.09
C THR A 149 -8.78 -1.17 -21.33
N ASN A 150 -9.34 -0.16 -21.99
CA ASN A 150 -9.61 1.13 -21.36
C ASN A 150 -10.64 1.00 -20.23
N GLU A 151 -11.66 0.18 -20.41
CA GLU A 151 -12.68 -0.13 -19.39
C GLU A 151 -12.04 -0.79 -18.17
N GLU A 152 -11.13 -1.75 -18.38
CA GLU A 152 -10.42 -2.43 -17.29
C GLU A 152 -9.47 -1.46 -16.55
N LYS A 153 -8.77 -0.59 -17.26
CA LYS A 153 -7.94 0.47 -16.65
C LYS A 153 -8.77 1.40 -15.77
N ILE A 154 -9.98 1.77 -16.22
CA ILE A 154 -10.92 2.57 -15.43
C ILE A 154 -11.36 1.81 -14.16
N ILE A 155 -11.64 0.51 -14.27
CA ILE A 155 -11.97 -0.34 -13.11
C ILE A 155 -10.81 -0.36 -12.12
N ILE A 156 -9.58 -0.65 -12.58
CA ILE A 156 -8.37 -0.67 -11.74
C ILE A 156 -8.16 0.66 -11.02
N ALA A 157 -8.35 1.78 -11.72
CA ALA A 157 -8.21 3.12 -11.15
C ALA A 157 -9.27 3.44 -10.07
N ARG A 158 -10.47 2.85 -10.17
CA ARG A 158 -11.56 3.04 -9.21
C ARG A 158 -11.43 2.22 -7.93
N VAL A 159 -10.58 1.19 -7.91
CA VAL A 159 -10.38 0.38 -6.70
C VAL A 159 -9.67 1.23 -5.64
N LYS A 160 -10.39 1.56 -4.56
CA LYS A 160 -9.78 2.28 -3.43
C LYS A 160 -8.94 1.33 -2.61
N ARG A 161 -7.65 1.61 -2.46
CA ARG A 161 -6.79 0.82 -1.59
C ARG A 161 -7.25 0.88 -0.14
N ILE A 162 -7.09 -0.23 0.57
CA ILE A 162 -7.31 -0.36 2.01
C ILE A 162 -5.92 -0.32 2.67
N PRO A 163 -5.78 0.33 3.83
CA PRO A 163 -4.50 0.35 4.54
C PRO A 163 -4.05 -1.05 4.91
N ASN A 164 -2.74 -1.28 4.89
CA ASN A 164 -2.14 -2.50 5.42
C ASN A 164 -2.38 -2.58 6.93
N PHE A 165 -2.21 -1.46 7.64
CA PHE A 165 -2.39 -1.39 9.10
C PHE A 165 -3.24 -0.19 9.49
N ILE A 166 -3.98 -0.31 10.59
CA ILE A 166 -4.62 0.83 11.23
C ILE A 166 -3.94 1.05 12.58
N TYR A 167 -3.42 2.24 12.80
CA TYR A 167 -2.80 2.64 14.06
C TYR A 167 -3.41 3.96 14.54
N LYS A 168 -4.13 3.91 15.67
CA LYS A 168 -4.77 5.10 16.28
C LYS A 168 -5.61 5.93 15.28
N GLY A 169 -6.41 5.25 14.46
CA GLY A 169 -7.27 5.90 13.44
C GLY A 169 -6.54 6.35 12.16
N ILE A 170 -5.23 6.07 12.04
CA ILE A 170 -4.44 6.32 10.84
C ILE A 170 -4.36 5.03 10.03
N GLY A 171 -4.76 5.09 8.77
CA GLY A 171 -4.50 4.05 7.79
C GLY A 171 -3.07 4.17 7.27
N ILE A 172 -2.29 3.11 7.46
CA ILE A 172 -0.91 3.01 7.02
C ILE A 172 -0.86 2.11 5.79
N PHE A 173 -0.42 2.68 4.68
CA PHE A 173 -0.20 1.99 3.41
C PHE A 173 1.28 1.75 3.23
N VAL A 174 1.65 0.50 2.99
CA VAL A 174 3.03 0.08 2.90
C VAL A 174 3.31 -0.40 1.49
N ASP A 175 4.22 0.26 0.81
CA ASP A 175 4.61 -0.04 -0.56
C ASP A 175 6.09 -0.38 -0.63
N THR A 176 6.38 -1.45 -1.35
CA THR A 176 7.74 -1.83 -1.70
C THR A 176 7.87 -1.72 -3.21
N ASN A 177 9.05 -1.34 -3.69
CA ASN A 177 9.31 -1.21 -5.13
C ASN A 177 9.96 -2.46 -5.73
N THR A 178 9.86 -3.60 -5.04
CA THR A 178 10.51 -4.86 -5.41
C THR A 178 9.56 -6.02 -5.21
N ILE A 179 9.52 -6.89 -6.22
CA ILE A 179 8.85 -8.20 -6.17
C ILE A 179 9.92 -9.31 -6.25
N CYS A 180 11.19 -8.94 -6.42
CA CYS A 180 12.32 -9.85 -6.58
C CYS A 180 12.73 -10.54 -5.27
N LEU A 181 13.46 -11.64 -5.41
CA LEU A 181 14.15 -12.32 -4.32
C LEU A 181 15.05 -11.35 -3.55
N ILE A 182 14.79 -11.33 -2.25
CA ILE A 182 15.50 -10.65 -1.17
C ILE A 182 16.91 -11.19 -0.90
N PRO A 183 18.09 -10.66 -1.33
CA PRO A 183 19.33 -11.24 -0.82
C PRO A 183 19.31 -11.23 0.71
N GLU A 184 19.66 -12.35 1.36
CA GLU A 184 19.41 -12.56 2.79
C GLU A 184 19.93 -11.40 3.66
N LYS A 185 21.10 -10.85 3.34
CA LYS A 185 21.65 -9.68 4.02
C LYS A 185 20.72 -8.46 3.96
N LYS A 186 20.12 -8.20 2.81
CA LYS A 186 19.19 -7.06 2.58
C LYS A 186 17.82 -7.35 3.20
N GLN A 187 17.42 -8.62 3.24
CA GLN A 187 16.24 -9.08 3.96
C GLN A 187 16.37 -8.77 5.46
N LYS A 188 17.48 -9.15 6.09
CA LYS A 188 17.78 -8.82 7.50
C LYS A 188 17.72 -7.32 7.76
N MET A 189 18.30 -6.51 6.88
CA MET A 189 18.25 -5.04 7.02
C MET A 189 16.83 -4.46 6.95
N LEU A 190 15.94 -5.11 6.22
CA LEU A 190 14.54 -4.74 6.15
C LEU A 190 13.77 -5.23 7.37
N GLU A 191 14.05 -6.44 7.86
CA GLU A 191 13.49 -6.97 9.10
C GLU A 191 13.88 -6.12 10.31
N ASP A 192 15.14 -5.66 10.38
CA ASP A 192 15.60 -4.70 11.38
C ASP A 192 14.79 -3.40 11.32
N LEU A 193 14.55 -2.89 10.11
CA LEU A 193 13.71 -1.71 9.91
C LEU A 193 12.28 -1.97 10.42
N PHE A 194 11.66 -3.08 10.06
CA PHE A 194 10.31 -3.43 10.53
C PHE A 194 10.24 -3.64 12.04
N THR A 195 11.29 -4.19 12.64
CA THR A 195 11.38 -4.35 14.10
C THR A 195 11.28 -2.99 14.79
N LYS A 196 11.97 -1.99 14.25
CA LYS A 196 11.90 -0.61 14.76
C LYS A 196 10.55 0.06 14.47
N LEU A 197 9.96 -0.19 13.29
CA LEU A 197 8.66 0.35 12.91
C LEU A 197 7.48 -0.28 13.67
N ARG A 198 7.66 -1.47 14.26
CA ARG A 198 6.63 -2.20 15.02
C ARG A 198 6.08 -1.39 16.20
N ALA A 199 6.90 -0.56 16.83
CA ALA A 199 6.47 0.37 17.89
C ALA A 199 5.36 1.35 17.43
N TYR A 200 5.19 1.53 16.12
CA TYR A 200 4.19 2.39 15.50
C TYR A 200 3.08 1.59 14.78
N GLY A 201 2.95 0.30 15.10
CA GLY A 201 1.92 -0.58 14.52
C GLY A 201 2.20 -1.06 13.10
N ILE A 202 3.41 -0.86 12.58
CA ILE A 202 3.81 -1.21 11.21
C ILE A 202 4.57 -2.54 11.25
N ARG A 203 4.09 -3.55 10.53
CA ARG A 203 4.65 -4.92 10.57
C ARG A 203 5.05 -5.41 9.17
N SER A 204 5.97 -6.37 9.12
CA SER A 204 6.42 -7.00 7.86
C SER A 204 5.43 -8.02 7.30
N GLU A 205 4.56 -8.55 8.16
CA GLU A 205 3.66 -9.69 7.93
C GLU A 205 2.70 -9.53 6.72
N LEU A 206 2.50 -8.31 6.23
CA LEU A 206 1.58 -8.03 5.10
C LEU A 206 2.28 -7.76 3.76
N LEU A 207 3.60 -7.86 3.70
CA LEU A 207 4.33 -7.55 2.48
C LEU A 207 4.68 -8.78 1.63
N GLY A 208 4.31 -9.98 2.07
CA GLY A 208 4.43 -11.20 1.27
C GLY A 208 5.86 -11.50 0.81
N TRP A 209 6.84 -11.31 1.69
CA TRP A 209 8.22 -11.73 1.43
C TRP A 209 8.30 -13.23 1.65
N HIS A 210 8.39 -14.01 0.59
CA HIS A 210 8.94 -15.36 0.73
C HIS A 210 10.25 -15.44 -0.04
N ASN A 211 11.30 -15.76 0.73
CA ASN A 211 12.34 -16.64 0.25
C ASN A 211 11.64 -17.93 -0.18
N GLU A 212 11.38 -18.06 -1.48
CA GLU A 212 11.39 -19.42 -2.01
C GLU A 212 12.85 -19.86 -1.89
N LYS A 213 13.11 -20.74 -0.93
CA LYS A 213 14.34 -21.54 -0.91
C LYS A 213 14.32 -22.36 -2.20
N TYR A 214 14.94 -21.83 -3.24
CA TYR A 214 15.44 -22.58 -4.39
C TYR A 214 16.93 -22.32 -4.49
#